data_AF-C6TBV5-F1
#
_entry.id   AF-C6TBV5-F1
#
_cell.length_a   1.000
_cell.length_b   1.000
_cell.length_c   1.000
_cell.angle_alpha   90.00
_cell.angle_beta   90.00
_cell.angle_gamma   90.00
#
_symmetry.space_group_name_H-M   'P 1'
#
loop_
_entity.id
_entity.type
_entity.pdbx_description
1 polymer ?
#
loop_
_entity_poly.entity_id
_entity_poly.type
_entity_poly.pdbx_seq_one_letter_code
_entity_poly.pdbx_strand_id
1 'polypeptide(L)'
;MESMFQEEGSSSVTSSSSLQFFSMMSLSLSPSLGSSPYQMKCEERGLVLIHLLLAGANFVATGDLQNANLTLEQISQHASLDGDTMQRIASYFSEALADRILRTWPGIHRALNSNRIPMVSDEILVQKLFFELLPFLKFSYILTNQAIVEAMEGEKMVHVIDLNAAGPAQWIALLQVLSARSEGPPQKKKKK
;
A
#
# COMPACT_ATOMS: atom_id res chain seq x y z
N MET A 1 15.55 37.82 39.11
CA MET A 1 14.74 38.61 38.17
C MET A 1 15.38 38.42 36.81
N GLU A 2 15.06 37.30 36.16
CA GLU A 2 14.01 37.16 35.11
C GLU A 2 14.67 37.31 33.73
N SER A 3 15.06 36.20 33.10
CA SER A 3 14.36 35.49 31.99
C SER A 3 14.29 36.31 30.70
N MET A 4 14.72 35.83 29.53
CA MET A 4 13.93 34.95 28.62
C MET A 4 14.84 34.57 27.42
N PHE A 5 15.23 33.31 27.23
CA PHE A 5 14.67 32.30 26.30
C PHE A 5 14.69 32.62 24.78
N GLN A 6 15.16 31.62 24.02
CA GLN A 6 15.21 31.45 22.55
C GLN A 6 13.82 31.32 21.89
N GLU A 7 13.85 31.15 20.55
CA GLU A 7 12.78 30.67 19.63
C GLU A 7 11.80 31.74 19.10
N GLU A 8 11.36 31.85 17.84
CA GLU A 8 11.42 31.10 16.56
C GLU A 8 11.22 32.15 15.43
N GLY A 9 11.74 32.03 14.21
CA GLY A 9 11.16 31.12 13.21
C GLY A 9 9.72 31.50 12.84
N SER A 10 9.48 32.59 12.10
CA SER A 10 8.17 32.86 11.48
C SER A 10 8.29 32.95 9.97
N SER A 11 8.45 31.78 9.34
CA SER A 11 8.01 31.57 7.96
C SER A 11 6.54 31.19 8.01
N SER A 12 5.66 32.19 7.87
CA SER A 12 4.24 31.95 7.64
C SER A 12 4.06 31.21 6.31
N VAL A 13 3.76 29.93 6.44
CA VAL A 13 3.53 28.98 5.36
C VAL A 13 2.34 29.45 4.52
N THR A 14 2.58 29.66 3.23
CA THR A 14 1.57 29.98 2.22
C THR A 14 0.69 28.76 1.94
N SER A 15 -0.24 28.44 2.85
CA SER A 15 -1.20 27.33 2.67
C SER A 15 -2.40 27.72 1.81
N SER A 16 -2.66 29.03 1.62
CA SER A 16 -3.78 29.54 0.84
C SER A 16 -3.53 29.54 -0.67
N SER A 17 -2.27 29.69 -1.10
CA SER A 17 -1.90 29.78 -2.51
C SER A 17 -2.06 28.45 -3.26
N SER A 18 -1.77 27.33 -2.60
CA SER A 18 -1.88 26.00 -3.20
C SER A 18 -3.34 25.67 -3.54
N LEU A 19 -4.28 25.94 -2.63
CA LEU A 19 -5.70 25.62 -2.81
C LEU A 19 -6.37 26.49 -3.88
N GLN A 20 -5.98 27.77 -3.99
CA GLN A 20 -6.48 28.67 -5.04
C GLN A 20 -5.98 28.26 -6.43
N PHE A 21 -4.72 27.80 -6.52
CA PHE A 21 -4.16 27.28 -7.76
C PHE A 21 -4.88 25.99 -8.21
N PHE A 22 -5.20 25.09 -7.26
CA PHE A 22 -5.97 23.88 -7.54
C PHE A 22 -7.40 24.17 -8.02
N SER A 23 -8.06 25.20 -7.48
CA SER A 23 -9.41 25.58 -7.89
C SER A 23 -9.48 26.24 -9.28
N MET A 24 -8.43 26.96 -9.70
CA MET A 24 -8.40 27.60 -11.02
C MET A 24 -8.07 26.63 -12.15
N MET A 25 -7.29 25.57 -11.90
CA MET A 25 -7.09 24.49 -12.89
C MET A 25 -8.37 23.70 -13.19
N SER A 26 -9.32 23.66 -12.25
CA SER A 26 -10.60 22.98 -12.44
C SER A 26 -11.52 23.65 -13.47
N LEU A 27 -11.24 24.90 -13.88
CA LEU A 27 -12.08 25.66 -14.82
C LEU A 27 -11.54 25.75 -16.25
N SER A 28 -10.34 25.20 -16.55
CA SER A 28 -9.75 25.29 -17.89
C SER A 28 -9.70 23.98 -18.67
N LEU A 29 -10.24 22.88 -18.15
CA LEU A 29 -10.38 21.64 -18.93
C LEU A 29 -11.70 21.65 -19.70
N SER A 30 -11.81 22.57 -20.67
CA SER A 30 -12.79 22.44 -21.73
C SER A 30 -12.56 21.09 -22.43
N PRO A 31 -13.56 20.22 -22.59
CA PRO A 31 -13.37 19.02 -23.40
C PRO A 31 -13.12 19.49 -24.82
N SER A 32 -11.89 19.35 -25.31
CA SER A 32 -11.63 19.46 -26.74
C SER A 32 -12.47 18.39 -27.41
N LEU A 33 -13.56 18.83 -28.04
CA LEU A 33 -14.51 18.05 -28.79
C LEU A 33 -13.75 17.34 -29.92
N GLY A 34 -13.22 16.14 -29.68
CA GLY A 34 -12.52 15.37 -30.71
C GLY A 34 -11.55 14.28 -30.25
N SER A 35 -11.11 14.25 -28.99
CA SER A 35 -10.18 13.20 -28.54
C SER A 35 -10.96 12.02 -27.99
N SER A 36 -10.94 10.90 -28.72
CA SER A 36 -11.44 9.62 -28.22
C SER A 36 -10.81 9.30 -26.86
N PRO A 37 -11.54 8.70 -25.88
CA PRO A 37 -10.95 8.25 -24.60
C PRO A 37 -9.77 7.28 -24.79
N TYR A 38 -9.61 6.72 -25.99
CA TYR A 38 -8.48 5.91 -26.41
C TYR A 38 -7.24 6.70 -26.88
N GLN A 39 -7.25 8.05 -26.86
CA GLN A 39 -6.23 8.89 -27.50
C GLN A 39 -5.55 9.90 -26.56
N MET A 40 -5.77 9.82 -25.25
CA MET A 40 -4.94 10.53 -24.27
C MET A 40 -3.57 9.85 -24.12
N LYS A 41 -2.50 10.64 -24.00
CA LYS A 41 -1.18 10.11 -23.67
C LYS A 41 -1.18 9.52 -22.26
N CYS A 42 -0.36 8.48 -22.06
CA CYS A 42 -0.22 7.80 -20.76
C CYS A 42 0.10 8.76 -19.61
N GLU A 43 1.01 9.73 -19.83
CA GLU A 43 1.43 10.70 -18.81
C GLU A 43 0.29 11.66 -18.42
N GLU A 44 -0.39 12.22 -19.42
CA GLU A 44 -1.52 13.15 -19.22
C GLU A 44 -2.68 12.43 -18.50
N ARG A 45 -3.03 11.22 -18.95
CA ARG A 45 -4.02 10.37 -18.27
C ARG A 45 -3.60 10.06 -16.83
N GLY A 46 -2.33 9.76 -16.61
CA GLY A 46 -1.80 9.49 -15.28
C GLY A 46 -2.00 10.67 -14.32
N LEU A 47 -1.69 11.89 -14.77
CA LEU A 47 -1.92 13.10 -13.99
C LEU A 47 -3.40 13.34 -13.69
N VAL A 48 -4.28 13.16 -14.69
CA VAL A 48 -5.74 13.26 -14.51
C VAL A 48 -6.21 12.27 -13.44
N LEU A 49 -5.77 11.01 -13.51
CA LEU A 49 -6.13 9.98 -12.52
C LEU A 49 -5.66 10.34 -11.11
N ILE A 50 -4.44 10.89 -10.95
CA ILE A 50 -3.92 11.34 -9.65
C ILE A 50 -4.81 12.45 -9.08
N HIS A 51 -5.19 13.44 -9.90
CA HIS A 51 -6.05 14.54 -9.46
C HIS A 51 -7.45 14.06 -9.08
N LEU A 52 -8.05 13.16 -9.87
CA LEU A 52 -9.35 12.57 -9.57
C LEU A 52 -9.32 11.76 -8.27
N LEU A 53 -8.28 10.95 -8.04
CA LEU A 53 -8.12 10.19 -6.79
C LEU A 53 -8.03 11.12 -5.57
N LEU A 54 -7.27 12.21 -5.69
CA LEU A 54 -7.12 13.19 -4.60
C LEU A 54 -8.45 13.92 -4.31
N ALA A 55 -9.14 14.38 -5.35
CA ALA A 55 -10.44 15.02 -5.23
C ALA A 55 -11.48 14.05 -4.62
N GLY A 56 -11.52 12.81 -5.11
CA GLY A 56 -12.40 11.77 -4.61
C GLY A 56 -12.15 11.48 -3.13
N ALA A 57 -10.88 11.36 -2.72
CA ALA A 57 -10.52 11.18 -1.32
C ALA A 57 -10.99 12.35 -0.44
N ASN A 58 -10.88 13.59 -0.92
CA ASN A 58 -11.38 14.78 -0.20
C ASN A 58 -12.91 14.74 -0.05
N PHE A 59 -13.66 14.45 -1.12
CA PHE A 59 -15.12 14.35 -1.04
C PHE A 59 -15.59 13.22 -0.11
N VAL A 60 -14.91 12.07 -0.14
CA VAL A 60 -15.18 10.98 0.81
C VAL A 60 -14.89 11.40 2.26
N ALA A 61 -13.83 12.18 2.49
CA ALA A 61 -13.48 12.65 3.82
C ALA A 61 -14.46 13.70 4.37
N THR A 62 -14.99 14.58 3.51
CA THR A 62 -15.99 15.59 3.88
C THR A 62 -17.42 15.07 3.92
N GLY A 63 -17.66 13.83 3.47
CA GLY A 63 -18.99 13.23 3.39
C GLY A 63 -19.83 13.72 2.21
N ASP A 64 -19.21 14.37 1.22
CA ASP A 64 -19.87 14.80 -0.01
C ASP A 64 -20.03 13.62 -0.98
N LEU A 65 -21.07 12.82 -0.74
CA LEU A 65 -21.33 11.60 -1.49
C LEU A 65 -21.66 11.85 -2.96
N GLN A 66 -22.26 13.00 -3.27
CA GLN A 66 -22.64 13.35 -4.64
C GLN A 66 -21.39 13.58 -5.49
N ASN A 67 -20.47 14.44 -5.02
CA ASN A 67 -19.24 14.71 -5.74
C ASN A 67 -18.25 13.53 -5.70
N ALA A 68 -18.26 12.74 -4.62
CA ALA A 68 -17.51 11.48 -4.58
C ALA A 68 -17.99 10.51 -5.66
N ASN A 69 -19.31 10.34 -5.84
CA ASN A 69 -19.88 9.47 -6.86
C ASN A 69 -19.49 9.92 -8.28
N LEU A 70 -19.62 11.21 -8.59
CA LEU A 70 -19.23 11.77 -9.88
C LEU A 70 -17.74 11.57 -10.17
N THR A 71 -16.89 11.75 -9.15
CA THR A 71 -15.44 11.56 -9.29
C THR A 71 -15.09 10.10 -9.54
N LEU A 72 -15.74 9.16 -8.84
CA LEU A 72 -15.57 7.72 -9.06
C LEU A 72 -16.03 7.30 -10.46
N GLU A 73 -17.13 7.86 -10.96
CA GLU A 73 -17.60 7.65 -12.33
C GLU A 73 -16.54 8.10 -13.35
N GLN A 74 -15.96 9.28 -13.18
CA GLN A 74 -14.87 9.76 -14.03
C GLN A 74 -13.63 8.85 -13.97
N ILE A 75 -13.25 8.39 -12.77
CA ILE A 75 -12.12 7.45 -12.63
C ILE A 75 -12.39 6.17 -13.42
N SER A 76 -13.62 5.63 -13.38
CA SER A 76 -13.99 4.39 -14.09
C SER A 76 -13.85 4.49 -15.62
N GLN A 77 -13.94 5.69 -16.18
CA GLN A 77 -13.77 5.94 -17.62
C GLN A 77 -12.29 5.93 -18.05
N HIS A 78 -11.36 6.13 -17.10
CA HIS A 78 -9.93 6.26 -17.37
C HIS A 78 -9.09 5.13 -16.77
N ALA A 79 -9.56 4.49 -15.71
CA ALA A 79 -8.89 3.39 -15.03
C ALA A 79 -9.12 2.05 -15.74
N SER A 80 -8.14 1.15 -15.65
CA SER A 80 -8.20 -0.19 -16.26
C SER A 80 -7.23 -1.12 -15.53
N LEU A 81 -7.68 -2.33 -15.23
CA LEU A 81 -6.85 -3.37 -14.60
C LEU A 81 -5.77 -3.94 -15.54
N ASP A 82 -6.01 -3.86 -16.85
CA ASP A 82 -5.10 -4.30 -17.92
C ASP A 82 -4.35 -3.13 -18.56
N GLY A 83 -4.50 -1.92 -18.00
CA GLY A 83 -3.89 -0.70 -18.50
C GLY A 83 -2.46 -0.46 -18.00
N ASP A 84 -2.00 0.78 -18.17
CA ASP A 84 -0.71 1.22 -17.62
C ASP A 84 -0.70 1.23 -16.08
N THR A 85 0.47 1.44 -15.49
CA THR A 85 0.67 1.45 -14.03
C THR A 85 -0.32 2.37 -13.30
N MET A 86 -0.56 3.57 -13.81
CA MET A 86 -1.42 4.54 -13.14
C MET A 86 -2.90 4.19 -13.29
N GLN A 87 -3.29 3.61 -14.44
CA GLN A 87 -4.64 3.05 -14.62
C GLN A 87 -4.92 1.93 -13.61
N ARG A 88 -3.96 1.03 -13.41
CA ARG A 88 -4.09 -0.08 -12.44
C ARG A 88 -4.18 0.42 -11.01
N ILE A 89 -3.34 1.39 -10.64
CA ILE A 89 -3.40 2.06 -9.33
C ILE A 89 -4.78 2.69 -9.15
N ALA A 90 -5.26 3.47 -10.12
CA ALA A 90 -6.56 4.13 -10.02
C ALA A 90 -7.73 3.14 -9.89
N SER A 91 -7.68 1.99 -10.57
CA SER A 91 -8.69 0.93 -10.40
C SER A 91 -8.76 0.44 -8.95
N TYR A 92 -7.62 0.08 -8.34
CA TYR A 92 -7.61 -0.40 -6.96
C TYR A 92 -7.98 0.68 -5.94
N PHE A 93 -7.51 1.92 -6.13
CA PHE A 93 -7.83 3.01 -5.21
C PHE A 93 -9.29 3.47 -5.33
N SER A 94 -9.89 3.45 -6.53
CA SER A 94 -11.31 3.76 -6.70
C SER A 94 -12.21 2.72 -6.05
N GLU A 95 -11.89 1.41 -6.14
CA GLU A 95 -12.57 0.37 -5.38
C GLU A 95 -12.44 0.60 -3.87
N ALA A 96 -11.25 0.94 -3.39
CA ALA A 96 -11.02 1.21 -1.96
C ALA A 96 -11.80 2.44 -1.45
N LEU A 97 -11.89 3.50 -2.25
CA LEU A 97 -12.71 4.68 -1.93
C LEU A 97 -14.21 4.33 -1.91
N ALA A 98 -14.68 3.55 -2.88
CA ALA A 98 -16.06 3.07 -2.90
C ALA A 98 -16.38 2.18 -1.69
N ASP A 99 -15.50 1.24 -1.30
CA ASP A 99 -15.66 0.42 -0.09
C ASP A 99 -15.74 1.31 1.17
N ARG A 100 -14.87 2.34 1.25
CA ARG A 100 -14.89 3.29 2.37
C ARG A 100 -16.21 4.06 2.45
N ILE A 101 -16.78 4.48 1.32
CA ILE A 101 -18.13 5.08 1.27
C ILE A 101 -19.16 4.07 1.78
N LEU A 102 -19.17 2.84 1.24
CA LEU A 102 -20.15 1.82 1.62
C LEU A 102 -20.11 1.48 3.11
N ARG A 103 -18.96 1.57 3.77
CA ARG A 103 -18.83 1.37 5.23
C ARG A 103 -19.62 2.38 6.07
N THR A 104 -20.02 3.54 5.53
CA THR A 104 -20.94 4.44 6.23
C THR A 104 -22.36 3.87 6.32
N TRP A 105 -22.67 2.83 5.54
CA TRP A 105 -23.91 2.06 5.60
C TRP A 105 -23.63 0.58 5.90
N PRO A 106 -23.40 0.21 7.19
CA PRO A 106 -22.97 -1.14 7.58
C PRO A 106 -23.91 -2.27 7.15
N GLY A 107 -25.21 -1.99 6.98
CA GLY A 107 -26.18 -2.96 6.47
C GLY A 107 -25.92 -3.32 5.01
N ILE A 108 -25.75 -2.30 4.16
CA ILE A 108 -25.45 -2.47 2.73
C ILE A 108 -24.07 -3.11 2.56
N HIS A 109 -23.06 -2.61 3.27
CA HIS A 109 -21.69 -3.14 3.21
C HIS A 109 -21.62 -4.63 3.54
N ARG A 110 -22.30 -5.08 4.60
CA ARG A 110 -22.36 -6.51 4.97
C ARG A 110 -23.13 -7.34 3.96
N ALA A 111 -24.25 -6.84 3.44
CA ALA A 111 -25.05 -7.55 2.45
C ALA A 111 -24.28 -7.78 1.14
N LEU A 112 -23.50 -6.80 0.68
CA LEU A 112 -22.69 -6.91 -0.54
C LEU A 112 -21.46 -7.83 -0.37
N ASN A 113 -20.91 -7.92 0.85
CA ASN A 113 -19.70 -8.68 1.14
C ASN A 113 -19.97 -10.05 1.78
N SER A 114 -21.22 -10.46 2.01
CA SER A 114 -21.56 -11.67 2.77
C SER A 114 -20.97 -12.97 2.21
N ASN A 115 -20.68 -12.99 0.91
CA ASN A 115 -20.19 -14.16 0.19
C ASN A 115 -18.71 -14.04 -0.21
N ARG A 116 -18.03 -12.95 0.16
CA ARG A 116 -16.58 -12.79 -0.10
C ARG A 116 -15.79 -13.58 0.94
N ILE A 117 -15.57 -14.85 0.67
CA ILE A 117 -14.67 -15.71 1.45
C ILE A 117 -13.39 -15.89 0.62
N PRO A 118 -12.24 -15.31 1.01
CA PRO A 118 -10.99 -15.58 0.33
C PRO A 118 -10.64 -17.06 0.48
N MET A 119 -10.24 -17.70 -0.63
CA MET A 119 -9.79 -19.08 -0.62
C MET A 119 -8.34 -19.11 -0.10
N VAL A 120 -8.08 -19.95 0.90
CA VAL A 120 -6.72 -20.13 1.47
C VAL A 120 -5.69 -20.49 0.39
N SER A 121 -6.10 -21.21 -0.66
CA SER A 121 -5.26 -21.54 -1.81
C SER A 121 -4.75 -20.29 -2.55
N ASP A 122 -5.60 -19.28 -2.68
CA ASP A 122 -5.28 -18.05 -3.41
C ASP A 122 -4.34 -17.18 -2.59
N GLU A 123 -4.54 -17.12 -1.27
CA GLU A 123 -3.63 -16.42 -0.36
C GLU A 123 -2.22 -17.01 -0.38
N ILE A 124 -2.12 -18.35 -0.32
CA ILE A 124 -0.82 -19.04 -0.43
C ILE A 124 -0.17 -18.78 -1.79
N LEU A 125 -0.95 -18.80 -2.87
CA LEU A 125 -0.44 -18.52 -4.22
C LEU A 125 0.08 -17.09 -4.35
N VAL A 126 -0.66 -16.10 -3.84
CA VAL A 126 -0.25 -14.69 -3.85
C VAL A 126 1.03 -14.48 -3.05
N GLN A 127 1.14 -15.09 -1.85
CA GLN A 127 2.36 -15.02 -1.06
C GLN A 127 3.57 -15.63 -1.78
N LYS A 128 3.37 -16.79 -2.42
CA LYS A 128 4.40 -17.44 -3.23
C LYS A 128 4.84 -16.55 -4.40
N LEU A 129 3.89 -16.01 -5.17
CA LEU A 129 4.20 -15.11 -6.29
C LEU A 129 4.91 -13.84 -5.81
N PHE A 130 4.51 -13.26 -4.69
CA PHE A 130 5.18 -12.11 -4.10
C PHE A 130 6.64 -12.44 -3.73
N PHE A 131 6.88 -13.60 -3.12
CA PHE A 131 8.24 -14.07 -2.80
C PHE A 131 9.08 -14.34 -4.06
N GLU A 132 8.49 -14.92 -5.10
CA GLU A 132 9.20 -15.29 -6.33
C GLU A 132 9.54 -14.07 -7.19
N LEU A 133 8.56 -13.17 -7.38
CA LEU A 133 8.66 -12.04 -8.32
C LEU A 133 9.31 -10.80 -7.72
N LEU A 134 9.21 -10.59 -6.40
CA LEU A 134 9.72 -9.38 -5.75
C LEU A 134 10.86 -9.68 -4.75
N PRO A 135 11.82 -8.75 -4.58
CA PRO A 135 12.98 -8.99 -3.73
C PRO A 135 12.73 -8.73 -2.24
N PHE A 136 11.61 -8.12 -1.87
CA PHE A 136 11.39 -7.59 -0.51
C PHE A 136 11.49 -8.66 0.59
N LEU A 137 10.80 -9.79 0.42
CA LEU A 137 10.86 -10.88 1.41
C LEU A 137 12.22 -11.56 1.44
N LYS A 138 12.83 -11.81 0.28
CA LYS A 138 14.17 -12.41 0.20
C LYS A 138 15.20 -11.54 0.92
N PHE A 139 15.16 -10.23 0.68
CA PHE A 139 16.03 -9.26 1.33
C PHE A 139 15.82 -9.23 2.84
N SER A 140 14.55 -9.16 3.28
CA SER A 140 14.21 -9.20 4.71
C SER A 140 14.70 -10.48 5.38
N TYR A 141 14.53 -11.65 4.74
CA TYR A 141 14.97 -12.94 5.27
C TYR A 141 16.49 -13.01 5.41
N ILE A 142 17.25 -12.51 4.44
CA ILE A 142 18.72 -12.48 4.51
C ILE A 142 19.17 -11.60 5.69
N LEU A 143 18.65 -10.37 5.78
CA LEU A 143 19.05 -9.44 6.84
C LEU A 143 18.66 -9.95 8.23
N THR A 144 17.43 -10.44 8.39
CA THR A 144 16.96 -10.95 9.68
C THR A 144 17.72 -12.20 10.09
N ASN A 145 17.98 -13.13 9.16
CA ASN A 145 18.78 -14.32 9.46
C ASN A 145 20.20 -13.95 9.82
N GLN A 146 20.82 -12.98 9.14
CA GLN A 146 22.16 -12.51 9.47
C GLN A 146 22.20 -11.91 10.89
N ALA A 147 21.25 -11.04 11.22
CA ALA A 147 21.15 -10.47 12.56
C ALA A 147 20.92 -11.54 13.64
N ILE A 148 20.11 -12.58 13.36
CA ILE A 148 19.93 -13.71 14.27
C ILE A 148 21.23 -14.49 14.44
N VAL A 149 21.95 -14.78 13.36
CA VAL A 149 23.21 -15.53 13.41
C VAL A 149 24.24 -14.80 14.26
N GLU A 150 24.40 -13.50 14.04
CA GLU A 150 25.30 -12.64 14.82
C GLU A 150 24.90 -12.59 16.29
N ALA A 151 23.61 -12.40 16.58
CA ALA A 151 23.13 -12.34 17.96
C ALA A 151 23.27 -13.68 18.72
N MET A 152 23.29 -14.80 18.00
CA MET A 152 23.33 -16.16 18.56
C MET A 152 24.72 -16.82 18.46
N GLU A 153 25.77 -16.04 18.25
CA GLU A 153 27.16 -16.51 18.28
C GLU A 153 27.51 -17.04 19.69
N GLY A 154 28.16 -18.22 19.77
CA GLY A 154 28.46 -18.88 21.05
C GLY A 154 27.29 -19.56 21.76
N GLU A 155 26.04 -19.30 21.34
CA GLU A 155 24.85 -19.85 21.97
C GLU A 155 24.60 -21.32 21.60
N LYS A 156 24.50 -22.18 22.62
CA LYS A 156 24.28 -23.63 22.44
C LYS A 156 22.83 -23.98 22.10
N MET A 157 21.89 -23.08 22.40
CA MET A 157 20.46 -23.29 22.23
C MET A 157 19.79 -22.02 21.71
N VAL A 158 19.17 -22.13 20.55
CA VAL A 158 18.46 -21.02 19.89
C VAL A 158 16.97 -21.31 19.87
N HIS A 159 16.15 -20.35 20.31
CA HIS A 159 14.69 -20.42 20.21
C HIS A 159 14.17 -19.21 19.45
N VAL A 160 13.58 -19.45 18.28
CA VAL A 160 13.02 -18.41 17.42
C VAL A 160 11.50 -18.45 17.52
N ILE A 161 10.89 -17.28 17.67
CA ILE A 161 9.44 -17.10 17.65
C ILE A 161 9.09 -16.32 16.38
N ASP A 162 8.42 -17.00 15.45
CA ASP A 162 7.86 -16.38 14.24
C ASP A 162 6.41 -15.97 14.50
N LEU A 163 6.12 -14.68 14.39
CA LEU A 163 4.78 -14.13 14.63
C LEU A 163 3.85 -14.25 13.42
N ASN A 164 4.40 -14.48 12.23
CA ASN A 164 3.63 -14.57 10.99
C ASN A 164 4.29 -15.58 10.04
N ALA A 165 4.22 -16.87 10.43
CA ALA A 165 4.84 -17.99 9.73
C ALA A 165 4.19 -18.29 8.38
N ALA A 166 4.37 -17.37 7.43
CA ALA A 166 3.78 -17.38 6.09
C ALA A 166 4.50 -18.36 5.13
N GLY A 167 5.74 -18.76 5.42
CA GLY A 167 6.45 -19.74 4.60
C GLY A 167 7.75 -20.27 5.21
N PRO A 168 8.21 -21.46 4.78
CA PRO A 168 9.36 -22.12 5.40
C PRO A 168 10.73 -21.58 4.94
N ALA A 169 10.79 -20.78 3.87
CA ALA A 169 12.04 -20.42 3.20
C ALA A 169 13.05 -19.70 4.11
N GLN A 170 12.58 -18.75 4.93
CA GLN A 170 13.43 -18.02 5.89
C GLN A 170 14.12 -18.99 6.85
N TRP A 171 13.34 -19.89 7.46
CA TRP A 171 13.83 -20.80 8.49
C TRP A 171 14.68 -21.93 7.92
N ILE A 172 14.41 -22.39 6.70
CA ILE A 172 15.30 -23.33 5.99
C ILE A 172 16.69 -22.69 5.81
N ALA A 173 16.74 -21.44 5.31
CA ALA A 173 18.00 -20.73 5.12
C ALA A 173 18.73 -20.51 6.47
N LEU A 174 18.01 -20.11 7.52
CA LEU A 174 18.59 -19.94 8.85
C LEU A 174 19.17 -21.26 9.38
N LEU A 175 18.42 -22.36 9.28
CA LEU A 175 18.88 -23.68 9.73
C LEU A 175 20.14 -24.13 9.00
N GLN A 176 20.26 -23.85 7.69
CA GLN A 176 21.46 -24.12 6.92
C GLN A 176 22.66 -23.34 7.48
N VAL A 177 22.51 -22.03 7.68
CA VAL A 177 23.60 -21.18 8.21
C VAL A 177 23.99 -21.59 9.63
N LEU A 178 23.02 -21.81 10.53
CA LEU A 178 23.31 -22.23 11.91
C LEU A 178 23.96 -23.61 11.97
N SER A 179 23.71 -24.49 10.99
CA SER A 179 24.34 -25.82 10.92
C SER A 179 25.78 -25.80 10.42
N ALA A 180 26.15 -24.78 9.65
CA ALA A 180 27.48 -24.61 9.07
C ALA A 180 28.45 -23.81 9.95
N ARG A 181 28.02 -23.40 11.16
CA ARG A 181 28.87 -22.64 12.09
C ARG A 181 30.09 -23.48 12.53
N SER A 182 31.21 -22.82 12.78
CA SER A 182 32.46 -23.44 13.26
C SER A 182 32.28 -24.22 14.57
N GLU A 183 31.33 -23.81 15.41
CA GLU A 183 30.97 -24.42 16.69
C GLU A 183 30.10 -25.69 16.57
N GLY A 184 29.65 -26.03 15.36
CA GLY A 184 28.66 -27.09 15.10
C GLY A 184 27.20 -26.66 15.36
N PRO A 185 26.21 -27.45 14.91
CA PRO A 185 24.79 -27.06 15.00
C PRO A 185 24.28 -26.91 16.44
N PRO A 186 23.47 -25.88 16.76
CA PRO A 186 22.85 -25.73 18.07
C PRO A 186 21.78 -26.82 18.33
N GLN A 187 21.48 -27.11 19.60
CA GLN A 187 20.49 -28.14 19.94
C GLN A 187 19.07 -27.72 19.52
N LYS A 188 18.40 -28.56 18.72
CA LYS A 188 16.99 -28.37 18.33
C LYS A 188 16.06 -28.85 19.45
N LYS A 189 15.16 -27.99 19.94
CA LYS A 189 14.05 -28.45 20.80
C LYS A 189 12.95 -29.07 19.94
N LYS A 190 12.67 -30.37 20.14
CA LYS A 190 11.40 -30.98 19.73
C LYS A 190 10.31 -30.48 20.68
N LYS A 191 9.32 -29.74 20.19
CA LYS A 191 8.06 -29.57 20.94
C LYS A 191 7.37 -30.95 20.98
N LYS A 192 7.18 -31.49 22.18
CA LYS A 192 6.23 -32.59 22.43
C LYS A 192 4.82 -32.04 22.38
#